data_AF-A0A255EDM7-F1
#
_entry.id   AF-A0A255EDM7-F1
#
_cell.length_a   1.000
_cell.length_b   1.000
_cell.length_c   1.000
_cell.angle_alpha   90.00
_cell.angle_beta   90.00
_cell.angle_gamma   90.00
#
_symmetry.space_group_name_H-M   'P 1'
#
loop_
_entity.id
_entity.type
_entity.pdbx_description
1 polymer ?
#
loop_
_entity_poly.entity_id
_entity_poly.type
_entity_poly.pdbx_seq_one_letter_code
_entity_poly.pdbx_strand_id
1 'polypeptide(L)'
;MTVQADPVAWPDTLPTWQAERAAVAERWASQIYGHQPTVEAAATTELLTETALPDGGVRRQVALHLAAQPEHGDPARWSAVLLVDLPAGASAEQPAPAFLGHNFKGNHACTDDPQVWRIEEHPREKVGQIFYEAGEPSKRGENARRWDLDAARARGYAVVTLCYRQVGPDDATTFEQGLYPVVAEGGLHNRDMEAPGAISLWAWVLSRVLDEIGHGPLAEIDPSRVCAVGHSRLGKTALWASACDERFAAAISNNSGALGAALSRPVGETALVLAHVRPYWFGRHFSNVVSAGRPLELDQPLLIALSAPRPIYVSSATEDLWADPEGELASLAEASRVWQWYGDAGISNAFPEPNGRLHPDGSVLAYHLREGKHDVQPFDWANWLDWADRTWGR
;
A
#
# COMPACT_ATOMS: atom_id res chain seq x y z
N MET A 1 21.30 20.98 5.96
CA MET A 1 21.28 20.06 7.12
C MET A 1 20.76 18.73 6.63
N THR A 2 21.59 17.69 6.64
CA THR A 2 21.15 16.31 6.39
C THR A 2 20.54 15.79 7.69
N VAL A 3 19.22 15.65 7.71
CA VAL A 3 18.48 14.97 8.77
C VAL A 3 18.79 13.47 8.61
N GLN A 4 19.77 12.96 9.36
CA GLN A 4 20.02 11.53 9.46
C GLN A 4 19.15 10.95 10.55
N ALA A 5 18.70 9.70 10.42
CA ALA A 5 18.06 9.03 11.54
C ALA A 5 19.12 8.74 12.62
N ASP A 6 18.83 9.05 13.88
CA ASP A 6 19.62 8.54 15.01
C ASP A 6 19.04 7.17 15.34
N PRO A 7 19.77 6.06 15.16
CA PRO A 7 19.17 4.73 15.27
C PRO A 7 18.66 4.52 16.69
N VAL A 8 17.35 4.29 16.81
CA VAL A 8 16.80 3.58 17.97
C VAL A 8 17.59 2.29 18.14
N ALA A 9 17.98 2.01 19.38
CA ALA A 9 18.62 0.76 19.74
C ALA A 9 17.79 -0.38 19.14
N TRP A 10 18.37 -1.09 18.17
CA TRP A 10 17.71 -2.21 17.52
C TRP A 10 17.43 -3.27 18.58
N PRO A 11 16.23 -3.87 18.63
CA PRO A 11 16.00 -4.98 19.52
C PRO A 11 16.96 -6.12 19.16
N ASP A 12 17.53 -6.80 20.15
CA ASP A 12 18.58 -7.81 19.90
C ASP A 12 18.06 -9.26 19.93
N THR A 13 16.81 -9.48 20.35
CA THR A 13 16.22 -10.82 20.50
C THR A 13 14.73 -10.83 20.17
N LEU A 14 14.19 -12.02 19.87
CA LEU A 14 12.74 -12.21 19.63
C LEU A 14 11.86 -11.75 20.80
N PRO A 15 12.13 -12.12 22.08
CA PRO A 15 11.31 -11.63 23.18
C PRO A 15 11.33 -10.10 23.34
N THR A 16 12.49 -9.46 23.14
CA THR A 16 12.61 -7.99 23.16
C THR A 16 11.80 -7.36 22.04
N TRP A 17 11.93 -7.88 20.82
CA TRP A 17 11.12 -7.42 19.68
C TRP A 17 9.63 -7.55 19.93
N GLN A 18 9.18 -8.72 20.40
CA GLN A 18 7.76 -8.95 20.69
C GLN A 18 7.22 -7.99 21.77
N ALA A 19 8.04 -7.64 22.77
CA ALA A 19 7.67 -6.69 23.81
C ALA A 19 7.64 -5.23 23.31
N GLU A 20 8.52 -4.85 22.38
CA GLU A 20 8.67 -3.48 21.90
C GLU A 20 7.89 -3.17 20.61
N ARG A 21 7.46 -4.18 19.86
CA ARG A 21 6.82 -4.04 18.53
C ARG A 21 5.66 -3.05 18.53
N ALA A 22 4.79 -3.11 19.54
CA ALA A 22 3.67 -2.19 19.67
C ALA A 22 4.13 -0.74 19.90
N ALA A 23 5.16 -0.54 20.73
CA ALA A 23 5.74 0.79 20.95
C ALA A 23 6.48 1.32 19.71
N VAL A 24 7.10 0.45 18.92
CA VAL A 24 7.70 0.82 17.63
C VAL A 24 6.61 1.25 16.64
N ALA A 25 5.51 0.48 16.52
CA ALA A 25 4.37 0.83 15.67
C ALA A 25 3.76 2.18 16.08
N GLU A 26 3.57 2.39 17.38
CA GLU A 26 3.07 3.65 17.95
C GLU A 26 3.97 4.83 17.60
N ARG A 27 5.30 4.68 17.64
CA ARG A 27 6.22 5.74 17.24
C ARG A 27 6.17 6.03 15.74
N TRP A 28 5.98 5.03 14.89
CA TRP A 28 5.73 5.26 13.46
C TRP A 28 4.44 6.04 13.23
N ALA A 29 3.38 5.71 13.96
CA ALA A 29 2.11 6.39 13.88
C ALA A 29 2.21 7.85 14.38
N SER A 30 2.66 8.06 15.61
CA SER A 30 2.75 9.40 16.22
C SER A 30 3.81 10.31 15.59
N GLN A 31 4.97 9.78 15.19
CA GLN A 31 6.08 10.61 14.72
C GLN A 31 6.12 10.78 13.18
N ILE A 32 5.68 9.78 12.41
CA ILE A 32 5.84 9.74 10.95
C ILE A 32 4.51 9.80 10.22
N TYR A 33 3.69 8.75 10.24
CA TYR A 33 2.55 8.61 9.32
C TYR A 33 1.26 9.27 9.81
N GLY A 34 1.16 9.55 11.10
CA GLY A 34 -0.10 9.88 11.77
C GLY A 34 -0.90 8.60 12.10
N HIS A 35 -1.65 8.63 13.20
CA HIS A 35 -2.53 7.55 13.62
C HIS A 35 -3.57 7.25 12.54
N GLN A 36 -3.80 5.95 12.29
CA GLN A 36 -4.95 5.55 11.50
C GLN A 36 -6.24 6.01 12.19
N PRO A 37 -7.29 6.37 11.44
CA PRO A 37 -8.56 6.76 12.02
C PRO A 37 -9.11 5.70 12.99
N THR A 38 -9.51 6.15 14.17
CA THR A 38 -10.13 5.32 15.23
C THR A 38 -11.65 5.43 15.24
N VAL A 39 -12.24 6.25 14.36
CA VAL A 39 -13.68 6.41 14.24
C VAL A 39 -14.33 5.07 13.89
N GLU A 40 -15.44 4.76 14.56
CA GLU A 40 -16.27 3.63 14.17
C GLU A 40 -16.92 3.93 12.81
N ALA A 41 -16.44 3.24 11.79
CA ALA A 41 -16.93 3.37 10.42
C ALA A 41 -17.44 2.02 9.93
N ALA A 42 -18.76 1.89 9.77
CA ALA A 42 -19.34 0.71 9.16
C ALA A 42 -18.97 0.68 7.67
N ALA A 43 -18.35 -0.42 7.23
CA ALA A 43 -18.11 -0.72 5.84
C ALA A 43 -19.24 -1.58 5.29
N THR A 44 -19.68 -1.29 4.07
CA THR A 44 -20.59 -2.17 3.31
C THR A 44 -20.23 -2.15 1.83
N THR A 45 -20.57 -3.22 1.14
CA THR A 45 -20.30 -3.40 -0.28
C THR A 45 -21.57 -3.56 -1.12
N GLU A 46 -21.61 -2.91 -2.29
CA GLU A 46 -22.67 -3.04 -3.30
C GLU A 46 -22.06 -3.49 -4.63
N LEU A 47 -22.56 -4.59 -5.20
CA LEU A 47 -22.19 -5.00 -6.55
C LEU A 47 -22.79 -4.01 -7.58
N LEU A 48 -21.94 -3.33 -8.34
CA LEU A 48 -22.37 -2.39 -9.38
C LEU A 48 -22.51 -3.06 -10.74
N THR A 49 -21.49 -3.82 -11.12
CA THR A 49 -21.45 -4.56 -12.41
C THR A 49 -20.65 -5.82 -12.26
N GLU A 50 -20.97 -6.81 -13.08
CA GLU A 50 -20.22 -8.05 -13.25
C GLU A 50 -20.09 -8.35 -14.75
N THR A 51 -18.92 -8.82 -15.17
CA THR A 51 -18.61 -9.13 -16.56
C THR A 51 -17.81 -10.42 -16.62
N ALA A 52 -18.30 -11.40 -17.37
CA ALA A 52 -17.56 -12.62 -17.66
C ALA A 52 -16.41 -12.31 -18.64
N LEU A 53 -15.23 -12.84 -18.36
CA LEU A 53 -14.03 -12.65 -19.17
C LEU A 53 -13.79 -13.84 -20.10
N PRO A 54 -13.06 -13.67 -21.23
CA PRO A 54 -12.85 -14.74 -22.20
C PRO A 54 -12.11 -15.97 -21.67
N ASP A 55 -11.32 -15.81 -20.61
CA ASP A 55 -10.56 -16.87 -19.93
C ASP A 55 -11.41 -17.63 -18.87
N GLY A 56 -12.70 -17.29 -18.74
CA GLY A 56 -13.60 -17.86 -17.73
C GLY A 56 -13.50 -17.17 -16.37
N GLY A 57 -12.65 -16.15 -16.22
CA GLY A 57 -12.64 -15.27 -15.05
C GLY A 57 -13.84 -14.32 -15.01
N VAL A 58 -13.92 -13.56 -13.93
CA VAL A 58 -15.01 -12.59 -13.72
C VAL A 58 -14.40 -11.26 -13.29
N ARG A 59 -14.88 -10.16 -13.89
CA ARG A 59 -14.56 -8.81 -13.47
C ARG A 59 -15.77 -8.15 -12.84
N ARG A 60 -15.63 -7.62 -11.63
CA ARG A 60 -16.66 -6.86 -10.91
C ARG A 60 -16.23 -5.43 -10.67
N GLN A 61 -17.23 -4.56 -10.62
CA GLN A 61 -17.10 -3.25 -9.99
C GLN A 61 -17.98 -3.26 -8.74
N VAL A 62 -17.39 -2.96 -7.59
CA VAL A 62 -18.06 -3.04 -6.29
C VAL A 62 -17.92 -1.68 -5.61
N ALA A 63 -19.01 -1.04 -5.24
CA ALA A 63 -18.96 0.16 -4.42
C ALA A 63 -18.64 -0.26 -2.98
N LEU A 64 -17.65 0.40 -2.38
CA LEU A 64 -17.39 0.38 -0.94
C LEU A 64 -18.01 1.64 -0.36
N HIS A 65 -18.90 1.48 0.61
CA HIS A 65 -19.50 2.57 1.37
C HIS A 65 -18.97 2.54 2.80
N LEU A 66 -18.54 3.70 3.29
CA LEU A 66 -18.19 3.93 4.67
C LEU A 66 -19.19 4.92 5.28
N ALA A 67 -19.74 4.56 6.43
CA ALA A 67 -20.52 5.46 7.26
C ALA A 67 -19.81 5.62 8.62
N ALA A 68 -19.15 6.75 8.80
CA ALA A 68 -18.49 7.09 10.06
C ALA A 68 -19.47 7.81 10.97
N GLN A 69 -19.55 7.36 12.22
CA GLN A 69 -20.37 8.00 13.25
C GLN A 69 -19.54 9.07 13.97
N PRO A 70 -19.81 10.37 13.77
CA PRO A 70 -19.18 11.40 14.58
C PRO A 70 -19.75 11.36 16.01
N GLU A 71 -19.04 11.96 16.98
CA GLU A 71 -19.55 12.09 18.35
C GLU A 71 -20.89 12.85 18.41
N HIS A 72 -21.12 13.78 17.48
CA HIS A 72 -22.33 14.57 17.36
C HIS A 72 -22.73 14.76 15.89
N GLY A 73 -24.01 14.53 15.56
CA GLY A 73 -24.58 14.77 14.23
C GLY A 73 -24.98 13.52 13.46
N ASP A 74 -25.35 13.70 12.19
CA ASP A 74 -25.66 12.59 11.29
C ASP A 74 -24.39 11.88 10.81
N PRO A 75 -24.46 10.58 10.46
CA PRO A 75 -23.29 9.83 9.99
C PRO A 75 -22.69 10.45 8.72
N ALA A 76 -21.39 10.72 8.75
CA ALA A 76 -20.65 11.17 7.58
C ALA A 76 -20.39 9.98 6.65
N ARG A 77 -20.66 10.15 5.35
CA ARG A 77 -20.58 9.07 4.36
C ARG A 77 -19.49 9.32 3.33
N TRP A 78 -18.78 8.27 2.99
CA TRP A 78 -17.81 8.24 1.91
C TRP A 78 -18.00 6.97 1.08
N SER A 79 -17.75 7.05 -0.22
CA SER A 79 -17.83 5.91 -1.12
C SER A 79 -16.64 5.88 -2.07
N ALA A 80 -16.23 4.70 -2.48
CA ALA A 80 -15.30 4.48 -3.59
C ALA A 80 -15.69 3.22 -4.36
N VAL A 81 -15.05 2.98 -5.52
CA VAL A 81 -15.32 1.80 -6.35
C VAL A 81 -14.09 0.94 -6.43
N LEU A 82 -14.25 -0.34 -6.10
CA LEU A 82 -13.29 -1.40 -6.30
C LEU A 82 -13.46 -1.96 -7.71
N LEU A 83 -12.35 -2.19 -8.40
CA LEU A 83 -12.23 -3.11 -9.52
C LEU A 83 -11.72 -4.44 -8.97
N VAL A 84 -12.50 -5.49 -9.16
CA VAL A 84 -12.23 -6.82 -8.64
C VAL A 84 -12.13 -7.76 -9.82
N ASP A 85 -10.99 -8.42 -9.94
CA ASP A 85 -10.67 -9.29 -11.06
C ASP A 85 -10.43 -10.69 -10.50
N LEU A 86 -11.33 -11.62 -10.80
CA LEU A 86 -11.37 -12.97 -10.22
C LEU A 86 -10.90 -14.00 -11.26
N PRO A 87 -10.06 -14.97 -10.86
CA PRO A 87 -9.64 -16.04 -11.75
C PRO A 87 -10.80 -17.01 -12.02
N ALA A 88 -10.69 -17.75 -13.13
CA ALA A 88 -11.66 -18.79 -13.45
C ALA A 88 -11.75 -19.83 -12.31
N GLY A 89 -12.98 -20.20 -11.94
CA GLY A 89 -13.24 -21.21 -10.92
C GLY A 89 -13.16 -20.73 -9.47
N ALA A 90 -12.86 -19.46 -9.20
CA ALA A 90 -12.97 -18.92 -7.84
C ALA A 90 -14.43 -19.01 -7.35
N SER A 91 -14.61 -19.55 -6.14
CA SER A 91 -15.92 -19.65 -5.47
C SER A 91 -15.77 -19.44 -3.96
N ALA A 92 -16.88 -19.33 -3.23
CA ALA A 92 -16.84 -19.25 -1.77
C ALA A 92 -16.25 -20.53 -1.12
N GLU A 93 -16.41 -21.69 -1.77
CA GLU A 93 -15.85 -22.97 -1.32
C GLU A 93 -14.37 -23.15 -1.72
N GLN A 94 -13.94 -22.46 -2.77
CA GLN A 94 -12.56 -22.47 -3.25
C GLN A 94 -12.08 -21.03 -3.48
N PRO A 95 -11.93 -20.24 -2.39
CA PRO A 95 -11.63 -18.83 -2.52
C PRO A 95 -10.20 -18.61 -3.01
N ALA A 96 -10.03 -17.61 -3.88
CA ALA A 96 -8.75 -17.27 -4.48
C ALA A 96 -7.91 -16.37 -3.53
N PRO A 97 -6.59 -16.60 -3.43
CA PRO A 97 -5.69 -15.60 -2.86
C PRO A 97 -5.71 -14.32 -3.72
N ALA A 98 -5.42 -13.16 -3.11
CA ALA A 98 -5.55 -11.88 -3.79
C ALA A 98 -4.37 -10.93 -3.60
N PHE A 99 -4.15 -10.09 -4.61
CA PHE A 99 -3.39 -8.85 -4.48
C PHE A 99 -4.36 -7.68 -4.30
N LEU A 100 -4.17 -6.88 -3.26
CA LEU A 100 -4.98 -5.71 -2.95
C LEU A 100 -4.10 -4.47 -2.93
N GLY A 101 -4.41 -3.47 -3.76
CA GLY A 101 -3.61 -2.26 -3.84
C GLY A 101 -4.32 -1.07 -4.47
N HIS A 102 -3.83 0.13 -4.20
CA HIS A 102 -4.33 1.33 -4.85
C HIS A 102 -3.76 1.54 -6.25
N ASN A 103 -4.57 2.02 -7.19
CA ASN A 103 -4.12 2.53 -8.49
C ASN A 103 -4.06 4.06 -8.52
N PHE A 104 -3.31 4.62 -9.47
CA PHE A 104 -3.02 6.06 -9.56
C PHE A 104 -4.06 6.89 -10.34
N LYS A 105 -4.77 6.26 -11.29
CA LYS A 105 -5.38 6.98 -12.41
C LYS A 105 -6.86 6.69 -12.62
N GLY A 106 -7.48 5.93 -11.70
CA GLY A 106 -8.84 5.44 -11.88
C GLY A 106 -8.83 3.99 -12.36
N ASN A 107 -9.87 3.25 -12.00
CA ASN A 107 -9.98 1.83 -12.33
C ASN A 107 -10.00 1.60 -13.85
N HIS A 108 -10.62 2.49 -14.62
CA HIS A 108 -10.62 2.46 -16.08
C HIS A 108 -9.22 2.61 -16.69
N ALA A 109 -8.25 3.19 -15.99
CA ALA A 109 -6.87 3.28 -16.48
C ALA A 109 -6.11 1.96 -16.34
N CYS A 110 -6.63 1.00 -15.55
CA CYS A 110 -5.97 -0.27 -15.24
C CYS A 110 -6.31 -1.39 -16.23
N THR A 111 -7.15 -1.11 -17.23
CA THR A 111 -7.58 -2.10 -18.23
C THR A 111 -8.13 -1.38 -19.48
N ASP A 112 -8.01 -2.02 -20.63
CA ASP A 112 -8.60 -1.54 -21.89
C ASP A 112 -10.10 -1.85 -22.01
N ASP A 113 -10.65 -2.63 -21.08
CA ASP A 113 -12.05 -3.05 -21.06
C ASP A 113 -13.00 -1.84 -21.02
N PRO A 114 -13.84 -1.64 -22.06
CA PRO A 114 -14.74 -0.50 -22.13
C PRO A 114 -15.88 -0.56 -21.10
N GLN A 115 -16.13 -1.73 -20.49
CA GLN A 115 -17.21 -1.91 -19.51
C GLN A 115 -16.83 -1.41 -18.11
N VAL A 116 -15.53 -1.22 -17.82
CA VAL A 116 -15.09 -0.59 -16.57
C VAL A 116 -15.49 0.88 -16.57
N TRP A 117 -16.24 1.28 -15.57
CA TRP A 117 -16.83 2.61 -15.46
C TRP A 117 -15.77 3.68 -15.27
N ARG A 118 -16.08 4.87 -15.79
CA ARG A 118 -15.43 6.11 -15.41
C ARG A 118 -16.24 6.72 -14.28
N ILE A 119 -15.62 6.91 -13.12
CA ILE A 119 -16.32 7.30 -11.89
C ILE A 119 -17.11 8.61 -12.08
N GLU A 120 -16.55 9.56 -12.82
CA GLU A 120 -17.17 10.86 -13.09
C GLU A 120 -18.44 10.81 -13.96
N GLU A 121 -18.70 9.68 -14.63
CA GLU A 121 -19.89 9.49 -15.49
C GLU A 121 -21.10 8.95 -14.71
N HIS A 122 -20.96 8.72 -13.41
CA HIS A 122 -22.00 8.14 -12.56
C HIS A 122 -22.33 9.02 -11.34
N PRO A 123 -23.53 8.88 -10.75
CA PRO A 123 -23.94 9.69 -9.61
C PRO A 123 -23.02 9.51 -8.40
N ARG A 124 -22.59 10.62 -7.79
CA ARG A 124 -21.60 10.66 -6.70
C ARG A 124 -22.04 9.86 -5.47
N GLU A 125 -23.33 9.84 -5.17
CA GLU A 125 -23.91 9.07 -4.07
C GLU A 125 -23.67 7.56 -4.24
N LYS A 126 -23.52 7.09 -5.48
CA LYS A 126 -23.31 5.68 -5.81
C LYS A 126 -21.84 5.31 -5.85
N VAL A 127 -21.00 6.14 -6.47
CA VAL A 127 -19.60 5.77 -6.78
C VAL A 127 -18.55 6.62 -6.05
N GLY A 128 -18.99 7.60 -5.27
CA GLY A 128 -18.11 8.57 -4.63
C GLY A 128 -17.58 9.62 -5.59
N GLN A 129 -16.57 10.36 -5.15
CA GLN A 129 -15.86 11.37 -5.93
C GLN A 129 -14.45 10.87 -6.24
N ILE A 130 -13.91 11.24 -7.41
CA ILE A 130 -12.49 11.05 -7.76
C ILE A 130 -11.82 12.42 -7.97
N PHE A 131 -10.64 12.59 -7.41
CA PHE A 131 -9.86 13.84 -7.48
C PHE A 131 -8.71 13.70 -8.50
N TYR A 132 -9.00 13.87 -9.79
CA TYR A 132 -7.98 13.79 -10.84
C TYR A 132 -6.93 14.90 -10.74
N GLU A 133 -5.71 14.59 -11.15
CA GLU A 133 -4.63 15.57 -11.30
C GLU A 133 -4.93 16.48 -12.50
N ALA A 134 -4.80 17.79 -12.28
CA ALA A 134 -5.23 18.83 -13.22
C ALA A 134 -6.74 18.81 -13.58
N GLY A 135 -7.57 18.04 -12.85
CA GLY A 135 -9.02 18.04 -13.00
C GLY A 135 -9.58 17.20 -14.16
N GLU A 136 -8.72 16.52 -14.94
CA GLU A 136 -9.14 15.77 -16.13
C GLU A 136 -9.00 14.25 -15.95
N PRO A 137 -9.98 13.45 -16.40
CA PRO A 137 -9.88 12.00 -16.36
C PRO A 137 -8.69 11.46 -17.16
N SER A 138 -8.07 10.44 -16.58
CA SER A 138 -7.02 9.64 -17.22
C SER A 138 -7.55 8.85 -18.42
N LYS A 139 -6.65 8.45 -19.33
CA LYS A 139 -7.01 7.62 -20.49
C LYS A 139 -7.29 6.20 -20.04
N ARG A 140 -8.31 5.57 -20.63
CA ARG A 140 -8.59 4.14 -20.43
C ARG A 140 -7.36 3.32 -20.81
N GLY A 141 -7.05 2.30 -20.01
CA GLY A 141 -5.94 1.37 -20.26
C GLY A 141 -4.52 1.93 -20.17
N GLU A 142 -4.32 3.24 -19.91
CA GLU A 142 -2.97 3.82 -19.98
C GLU A 142 -1.99 3.26 -18.93
N ASN A 143 -2.51 2.66 -17.86
CA ASN A 143 -1.78 1.95 -16.83
C ASN A 143 -2.11 0.45 -16.79
N ALA A 144 -2.72 -0.13 -17.83
CA ALA A 144 -3.12 -1.54 -17.83
C ALA A 144 -1.93 -2.48 -17.56
N ARG A 145 -0.79 -2.21 -18.20
CA ARG A 145 0.45 -2.97 -17.97
C ARG A 145 0.98 -2.94 -16.53
N ARG A 146 0.57 -1.95 -15.71
CA ARG A 146 1.01 -1.85 -14.31
C ARG A 146 0.24 -2.79 -13.39
N TRP A 147 -0.84 -3.39 -13.87
CA TRP A 147 -1.72 -4.25 -13.07
C TRP A 147 -1.74 -5.70 -13.54
N ASP A 148 -1.29 -5.96 -14.77
CA ASP A 148 -1.16 -7.28 -15.40
C ASP A 148 -2.22 -8.30 -14.93
N LEU A 149 -3.49 -7.86 -15.02
CA LEU A 149 -4.65 -8.58 -14.49
C LEU A 149 -4.75 -9.99 -15.11
N ASP A 150 -4.36 -10.11 -16.37
CA ASP A 150 -4.39 -11.36 -17.12
C ASP A 150 -3.37 -12.37 -16.57
N ALA A 151 -2.13 -11.93 -16.28
CA ALA A 151 -1.12 -12.80 -15.69
C ALA A 151 -1.52 -13.27 -14.28
N ALA A 152 -2.08 -12.37 -13.46
CA ALA A 152 -2.55 -12.71 -12.12
C ALA A 152 -3.71 -13.73 -12.17
N ARG A 153 -4.72 -13.49 -13.00
CA ARG A 153 -5.84 -14.45 -13.19
C ARG A 153 -5.38 -15.80 -13.71
N ALA A 154 -4.46 -15.82 -14.68
CA ALA A 154 -3.92 -17.05 -15.25
C ALA A 154 -3.18 -17.90 -14.20
N ARG A 155 -2.63 -17.27 -13.16
CA ARG A 155 -1.99 -17.93 -12.00
C ARG A 155 -2.96 -18.20 -10.84
N GLY A 156 -4.25 -17.94 -11.03
CA GLY A 156 -5.28 -18.24 -10.03
C GLY A 156 -5.35 -17.22 -8.89
N TYR A 157 -4.86 -16.00 -9.12
CA TYR A 157 -4.93 -14.89 -8.17
C TYR A 157 -6.05 -13.94 -8.53
N ALA A 158 -6.76 -13.45 -7.52
CA ALA A 158 -7.60 -12.29 -7.66
C ALA A 158 -6.77 -11.00 -7.58
N VAL A 159 -7.23 -9.94 -8.23
CA VAL A 159 -6.68 -8.59 -8.09
C VAL A 159 -7.79 -7.64 -7.69
N VAL A 160 -7.61 -6.92 -6.58
CA VAL A 160 -8.53 -5.91 -6.08
C VAL A 160 -7.82 -4.56 -6.10
N THR A 161 -8.39 -3.58 -6.79
CA THR A 161 -7.85 -2.23 -6.81
C THR A 161 -8.91 -1.15 -6.72
N LEU A 162 -8.57 -0.04 -6.09
CA LEU A 162 -9.31 1.22 -6.15
C LEU A 162 -8.35 2.38 -6.32
N CYS A 163 -8.82 3.46 -6.93
CA CYS A 163 -8.00 4.64 -7.10
C CYS A 163 -7.79 5.36 -5.76
N TYR A 164 -6.54 5.59 -5.36
CA TYR A 164 -6.23 6.36 -4.13
C TYR A 164 -6.83 7.78 -4.16
N ARG A 165 -7.07 8.32 -5.35
CA ARG A 165 -7.75 9.61 -5.56
C ARG A 165 -9.26 9.57 -5.34
N GLN A 166 -9.86 8.42 -5.03
CA GLN A 166 -11.21 8.39 -4.45
C GLN A 166 -11.17 8.54 -2.93
N VAL A 167 -10.04 8.19 -2.28
CA VAL A 167 -9.82 8.43 -0.85
C VAL A 167 -9.69 9.93 -0.58
N GLY A 168 -8.95 10.63 -1.42
CA GLY A 168 -8.81 12.08 -1.33
C GLY A 168 -7.84 12.61 -2.37
N PRO A 169 -7.75 13.93 -2.54
CA PRO A 169 -6.79 14.53 -3.45
C PRO A 169 -5.36 14.31 -2.95
N ASP A 170 -4.47 14.09 -3.91
CA ASP A 170 -3.04 14.00 -3.65
C ASP A 170 -2.39 15.38 -3.80
N ASP A 171 -2.87 16.33 -2.99
CA ASP A 171 -2.49 17.73 -3.09
C ASP A 171 -2.61 18.44 -1.73
N ALA A 172 -1.64 19.29 -1.41
CA ALA A 172 -1.56 19.97 -0.12
C ALA A 172 -2.71 20.97 0.10
N THR A 173 -3.19 21.61 -0.96
CA THR A 173 -4.21 22.67 -0.89
C THR A 173 -5.62 22.12 -0.74
N THR A 174 -5.82 20.87 -1.12
CA THR A 174 -7.13 20.21 -1.12
C THR A 174 -7.19 18.98 -0.21
N PHE A 175 -6.12 18.66 0.52
CA PHE A 175 -5.99 17.49 1.40
C PHE A 175 -7.19 17.23 2.33
N GLU A 176 -7.85 18.28 2.79
CA GLU A 176 -9.03 18.21 3.66
C GLU A 176 -10.34 17.78 2.96
N GLN A 177 -10.27 17.36 1.69
CA GLN A 177 -11.40 16.84 0.92
C GLN A 177 -11.39 15.30 0.88
N GLY A 178 -12.48 14.71 0.37
CA GLY A 178 -12.61 13.26 0.25
C GLY A 178 -12.97 12.60 1.57
N LEU A 179 -12.23 11.58 1.97
CA LEU A 179 -12.42 10.81 3.20
C LEU A 179 -11.97 11.57 4.44
N TYR A 180 -10.97 12.45 4.34
CA TYR A 180 -10.40 13.11 5.51
C TYR A 180 -11.46 13.72 6.46
N PRO A 181 -12.41 14.56 6.02
CA PRO A 181 -13.39 15.19 6.91
C PRO A 181 -14.46 14.21 7.43
N VAL A 182 -14.49 12.97 6.94
CA VAL A 182 -15.38 11.91 7.42
C VAL A 182 -14.77 11.23 8.65
N VAL A 183 -13.44 11.22 8.77
CA VAL A 183 -12.72 10.38 9.75
C VAL A 183 -11.72 11.15 10.62
N ALA A 184 -11.50 12.43 10.34
CA ALA A 184 -10.56 13.28 11.06
C ALA A 184 -11.00 14.75 11.01
N GLU A 185 -10.50 15.54 11.96
CA GLU A 185 -10.76 16.97 12.08
C GLU A 185 -9.55 17.84 11.69
N GLY A 186 -9.82 19.12 11.47
CA GLY A 186 -8.83 20.10 11.05
C GLY A 186 -8.46 19.98 9.57
N GLY A 187 -7.35 20.61 9.20
CA GLY A 187 -6.77 20.59 7.86
C GLY A 187 -5.24 20.59 7.96
N LEU A 188 -4.54 20.77 6.84
CA LEU A 188 -3.08 20.56 6.75
C LEU A 188 -2.27 21.25 7.87
N HIS A 189 -2.62 22.49 8.23
CA HIS A 189 -1.85 23.32 9.15
C HIS A 189 -2.37 23.36 10.59
N ASN A 190 -3.61 22.93 10.83
CA ASN A 190 -4.30 23.01 12.12
C ASN A 190 -4.85 21.67 12.63
N ARG A 191 -4.63 20.56 11.90
CA ARG A 191 -4.84 19.20 12.43
C ARG A 191 -3.91 18.91 13.59
N ASP A 192 -4.34 17.96 14.42
CA ASP A 192 -3.50 17.43 15.49
C ASP A 192 -2.14 16.92 14.95
N MET A 193 -1.11 16.96 15.80
CA MET A 193 0.24 16.57 15.43
C MET A 193 0.32 15.14 14.91
N GLU A 194 -0.52 14.28 15.45
CA GLU A 194 -0.55 12.84 15.21
C GLU A 194 -1.78 12.43 14.38
N ALA A 195 -2.54 13.39 13.87
CA ALA A 195 -3.62 13.14 12.91
C ALA A 195 -3.11 12.45 11.64
N PRO A 196 -3.91 11.60 10.99
CA PRO A 196 -3.49 10.83 9.82
C PRO A 196 -2.97 11.71 8.69
N GLY A 197 -1.82 11.31 8.13
CA GLY A 197 -1.41 11.71 6.79
C GLY A 197 -2.19 10.97 5.70
N ALA A 198 -2.02 11.41 4.45
CA ALA A 198 -2.67 10.76 3.31
C ALA A 198 -2.26 9.28 3.18
N ILE A 199 -1.00 8.92 3.47
CA ILE A 199 -0.54 7.52 3.45
C ILE A 199 -1.28 6.67 4.48
N SER A 200 -1.50 7.20 5.69
CA SER A 200 -2.32 6.52 6.72
C SER A 200 -3.76 6.35 6.30
N LEU A 201 -4.38 7.34 5.65
CA LEU A 201 -5.75 7.21 5.13
C LEU A 201 -5.83 6.16 4.03
N TRP A 202 -4.90 6.16 3.08
CA TRP A 202 -4.84 5.15 2.01
C TRP A 202 -4.67 3.76 2.61
N ALA A 203 -3.74 3.59 3.57
CA ALA A 203 -3.52 2.31 4.24
C ALA A 203 -4.75 1.83 5.00
N TRP A 204 -5.41 2.74 5.73
CA TRP A 204 -6.64 2.44 6.46
C TRP A 204 -7.78 2.02 5.53
N VAL A 205 -7.92 2.66 4.35
CA VAL A 205 -8.92 2.23 3.36
C VAL A 205 -8.64 0.82 2.83
N LEU A 206 -7.39 0.43 2.62
CA LEU A 206 -7.08 -0.96 2.26
C LEU A 206 -7.53 -1.93 3.36
N SER A 207 -7.37 -1.59 4.64
CA SER A 207 -7.92 -2.36 5.76
C SER A 207 -9.45 -2.41 5.75
N ARG A 208 -10.14 -1.35 5.33
CA ARG A 208 -11.61 -1.35 5.17
C ARG A 208 -12.07 -2.25 4.03
N VAL A 209 -11.31 -2.33 2.94
CA VAL A 209 -11.56 -3.32 1.87
C VAL A 209 -11.35 -4.73 2.41
N LEU A 210 -10.31 -4.94 3.21
CA LEU A 210 -10.01 -6.24 3.82
C LEU A 210 -11.10 -6.71 4.80
N ASP A 211 -11.80 -5.80 5.48
CA ASP A 211 -12.98 -6.11 6.31
C ASP A 211 -14.08 -6.82 5.50
N GLU A 212 -14.23 -6.46 4.22
CA GLU A 212 -15.29 -6.95 3.33
C GLU A 212 -14.86 -8.17 2.49
N ILE A 213 -13.56 -8.48 2.42
CA ILE A 213 -13.07 -9.66 1.71
C ILE A 213 -13.61 -10.94 2.38
N GLY A 214 -14.08 -11.88 1.57
CA GLY A 214 -14.75 -13.10 2.04
C GLY A 214 -16.25 -12.93 2.28
N HIS A 215 -16.82 -11.75 2.00
CA HIS A 215 -18.24 -11.46 2.18
C HIS A 215 -18.87 -10.89 0.91
N GLY A 216 -20.19 -11.09 0.76
CA GLY A 216 -20.99 -10.43 -0.27
C GLY A 216 -20.38 -10.51 -1.69
N PRO A 217 -20.21 -9.38 -2.41
CA PRO A 217 -19.59 -9.35 -3.73
C PRO A 217 -18.10 -9.75 -3.80
N LEU A 218 -17.46 -9.99 -2.64
CA LEU A 218 -16.04 -10.37 -2.48
C LEU A 218 -15.90 -11.76 -1.83
N ALA A 219 -16.96 -12.58 -1.80
CA ALA A 219 -16.99 -13.88 -1.12
C ALA A 219 -16.01 -14.93 -1.69
N GLU A 220 -15.60 -14.77 -2.95
CA GLU A 220 -14.71 -15.68 -3.66
C GLU A 220 -13.22 -15.37 -3.44
N ILE A 221 -12.90 -14.42 -2.56
CA ILE A 221 -11.53 -14.05 -2.18
C ILE A 221 -11.25 -14.53 -0.76
N ASP A 222 -10.08 -15.14 -0.56
CA ASP A 222 -9.65 -15.67 0.73
C ASP A 222 -9.06 -14.54 1.61
N PRO A 223 -9.73 -14.15 2.72
CA PRO A 223 -9.24 -13.08 3.59
C PRO A 223 -7.91 -13.41 4.27
N SER A 224 -7.54 -14.69 4.38
CA SER A 224 -6.27 -15.12 4.99
C SER A 224 -5.09 -15.13 4.02
N ARG A 225 -5.33 -14.86 2.73
CA ARG A 225 -4.30 -14.85 1.67
C ARG A 225 -4.40 -13.59 0.80
N VAL A 226 -4.40 -12.43 1.46
CA VAL A 226 -4.39 -11.12 0.80
C VAL A 226 -3.02 -10.46 0.94
N CYS A 227 -2.38 -10.17 -0.18
CA CYS A 227 -1.13 -9.41 -0.25
C CYS A 227 -1.42 -7.92 -0.51
N ALA A 228 -0.98 -7.03 0.37
CA ALA A 228 -0.96 -5.60 0.08
C ALA A 228 0.09 -5.31 -1.00
N VAL A 229 -0.28 -4.62 -2.08
CA VAL A 229 0.66 -4.28 -3.17
C VAL A 229 0.60 -2.81 -3.49
N GLY A 230 1.74 -2.19 -3.76
CA GLY A 230 1.77 -0.81 -4.18
C GLY A 230 3.07 -0.35 -4.79
N HIS A 231 2.97 0.69 -5.60
CA HIS A 231 4.10 1.30 -6.29
C HIS A 231 4.32 2.74 -5.82
N SER A 232 5.58 3.16 -5.67
CA SER A 232 5.94 4.54 -5.33
C SER A 232 5.35 4.94 -3.98
N ARG A 233 4.65 6.09 -3.90
CA ARG A 233 3.88 6.49 -2.71
C ARG A 233 2.89 5.43 -2.24
N LEU A 234 2.34 4.61 -3.13
CA LEU A 234 1.42 3.53 -2.78
C LEU A 234 2.19 2.28 -2.31
N GLY A 235 3.48 2.15 -2.62
CA GLY A 235 4.36 1.15 -2.01
C GLY A 235 4.71 1.50 -0.56
N LYS A 236 4.78 2.80 -0.23
CA LYS A 236 4.83 3.28 1.16
C LYS A 236 3.53 2.89 1.89
N THR A 237 2.39 3.10 1.22
CA THR A 237 1.08 2.69 1.72
C THR A 237 0.96 1.20 1.95
N ALA A 238 1.44 0.36 1.04
CA ALA A 238 1.36 -1.10 1.19
C ALA A 238 2.14 -1.59 2.42
N LEU A 239 3.36 -1.06 2.64
CA LEU A 239 4.16 -1.35 3.84
C LEU A 239 3.47 -0.85 5.11
N TRP A 240 2.90 0.36 5.08
CA TRP A 240 2.22 0.90 6.25
C TRP A 240 0.91 0.16 6.56
N ALA A 241 0.16 -0.24 5.53
CA ALA A 241 -1.03 -1.06 5.68
C ALA A 241 -0.70 -2.41 6.33
N SER A 242 0.34 -3.11 5.85
CA SER A 242 0.76 -4.36 6.47
C SER A 242 1.29 -4.16 7.89
N ALA A 243 2.02 -3.08 8.17
CA ALA A 243 2.50 -2.77 9.51
C ALA A 243 1.36 -2.50 10.52
N CYS A 244 0.30 -1.81 10.10
CA CYS A 244 -0.85 -1.49 10.95
C CYS A 244 -1.86 -2.65 11.08
N ASP A 245 -1.98 -3.50 10.07
CA ASP A 245 -3.01 -4.53 9.99
C ASP A 245 -2.38 -5.90 9.73
N GLU A 246 -2.35 -6.72 10.79
CA GLU A 246 -1.76 -8.05 10.76
C GLU A 246 -2.52 -9.06 9.89
N ARG A 247 -3.75 -8.73 9.45
CA ARG A 247 -4.56 -9.60 8.59
C ARG A 247 -4.05 -9.66 7.16
N PHE A 248 -3.31 -8.65 6.68
CA PHE A 248 -2.59 -8.78 5.42
C PHE A 248 -1.59 -9.91 5.53
N ALA A 249 -1.73 -10.93 4.69
CA ALA A 249 -0.89 -12.12 4.71
C ALA A 249 0.53 -11.87 4.21
N ALA A 250 0.72 -10.82 3.41
CA ALA A 250 1.97 -10.45 2.77
C ALA A 250 1.94 -8.98 2.33
N ALA A 251 3.10 -8.40 2.01
CA ALA A 251 3.14 -7.11 1.30
C ALA A 251 4.25 -7.01 0.24
N ILE A 252 3.96 -6.25 -0.81
CA ILE A 252 4.87 -5.88 -1.90
C ILE A 252 5.05 -4.37 -1.92
N SER A 253 6.30 -3.94 -1.81
CA SER A 253 6.73 -2.55 -1.96
C SER A 253 7.54 -2.38 -3.24
N ASN A 254 6.98 -1.71 -4.24
CA ASN A 254 7.65 -1.47 -5.52
C ASN A 254 8.11 -0.02 -5.68
N ASN A 255 9.41 0.21 -5.70
CA ASN A 255 10.04 1.52 -5.87
C ASN A 255 9.49 2.56 -4.88
N SER A 256 9.36 2.19 -3.60
CA SER A 256 8.68 3.02 -2.61
C SER A 256 9.57 4.11 -2.03
N GLY A 257 10.89 3.95 -2.09
CA GLY A 257 11.86 4.99 -1.78
C GLY A 257 11.81 5.53 -0.35
N ALA A 258 12.15 6.80 -0.18
CA ALA A 258 12.28 7.45 1.13
C ALA A 258 10.98 7.42 1.93
N LEU A 259 11.05 7.02 3.21
CA LEU A 259 9.86 6.75 4.05
C LEU A 259 8.92 5.70 3.43
N GLY A 260 9.47 4.83 2.60
CA GLY A 260 8.91 3.55 2.18
C GLY A 260 9.90 2.47 2.60
N ALA A 261 10.61 1.90 1.62
CA ALA A 261 11.63 0.89 1.86
C ALA A 261 13.05 1.46 1.97
N ALA A 262 13.35 2.65 1.45
CA ALA A 262 14.74 3.14 1.41
C ALA A 262 15.21 3.72 2.74
N LEU A 263 16.45 3.40 3.13
CA LEU A 263 17.11 3.97 4.31
C LEU A 263 17.04 5.51 4.31
N SER A 264 16.86 6.10 5.49
CA SER A 264 16.88 7.54 5.71
C SER A 264 18.31 8.11 5.61
N ARG A 265 18.82 8.27 4.38
CA ARG A 265 20.16 8.80 4.05
C ARG A 265 20.10 9.86 2.94
N PRO A 266 21.17 10.67 2.72
CA PRO A 266 21.13 11.78 1.76
C PRO A 266 21.34 11.32 0.31
N VAL A 267 20.49 10.41 -0.18
CA VAL A 267 20.49 9.86 -1.54
C VAL A 267 19.08 10.00 -2.12
N GLY A 268 18.95 10.51 -3.34
CA GLY A 268 17.65 10.65 -4.00
C GLY A 268 16.64 11.54 -3.25
N GLU A 269 15.40 11.07 -3.15
CA GLU A 269 14.37 11.66 -2.28
C GLU A 269 14.81 11.56 -0.81
N THR A 270 14.61 12.61 -0.03
CA THR A 270 14.94 12.59 1.40
C THR A 270 13.72 12.96 2.23
N ALA A 271 13.76 12.62 3.53
CA ALA A 271 12.75 13.07 4.49
C ALA A 271 12.53 14.59 4.42
N LEU A 272 13.60 15.38 4.24
CA LEU A 272 13.50 16.84 4.12
C LEU A 272 12.77 17.28 2.84
N VAL A 273 13.04 16.62 1.72
CA VAL A 273 12.31 16.86 0.47
C VAL A 273 10.83 16.56 0.67
N LEU A 274 10.49 15.42 1.26
CA LEU A 274 9.10 15.01 1.50
C LEU A 274 8.38 15.93 2.49
N ALA A 275 9.03 16.34 3.57
CA ALA A 275 8.47 17.30 4.53
C ALA A 275 8.13 18.65 3.88
N HIS A 276 8.84 19.04 2.82
CA HIS A 276 8.59 20.28 2.10
C HIS A 276 7.58 20.12 0.96
N VAL A 277 7.74 19.10 0.12
CA VAL A 277 6.94 18.96 -1.12
C VAL A 277 5.66 18.16 -0.90
N ARG A 278 5.61 17.29 0.11
CA ARG A 278 4.49 16.39 0.41
C ARG A 278 4.17 16.32 1.92
N PRO A 279 4.05 17.46 2.64
CA PRO A 279 3.81 17.46 4.09
C PRO A 279 2.51 16.76 4.49
N TYR A 280 1.53 16.68 3.59
CA TYR A 280 0.22 16.06 3.80
C TYR A 280 0.25 14.53 3.73
N TRP A 281 1.29 13.92 3.14
CA TRP A 281 1.42 12.45 3.11
C TRP A 281 1.60 11.83 4.50
N PHE A 282 2.18 12.60 5.41
CA PHE A 282 2.63 12.19 6.73
C PHE A 282 1.85 12.90 7.82
N GLY A 283 2.03 12.50 9.08
CA GLY A 283 1.56 13.25 10.24
C GLY A 283 2.22 14.62 10.32
N ARG A 284 1.58 15.57 11.01
CA ARG A 284 2.13 16.93 11.14
C ARG A 284 3.40 16.96 12.01
N HIS A 285 3.54 16.01 12.95
CA HIS A 285 4.76 15.79 13.73
C HIS A 285 6.00 15.67 12.84
N PHE A 286 5.97 14.76 11.87
CA PHE A 286 7.05 14.53 10.91
C PHE A 286 7.53 15.83 10.26
N SER A 287 6.61 16.55 9.63
CA SER A 287 6.93 17.77 8.88
C SER A 287 7.55 18.83 9.79
N ASN A 288 7.06 18.96 11.02
CA ASN A 288 7.59 19.92 12.01
C ASN A 288 8.98 19.52 12.53
N VAL A 289 9.23 18.23 12.79
CA VAL A 289 10.55 17.73 13.23
C VAL A 289 11.59 17.95 12.14
N VAL A 290 11.32 17.46 10.94
CA VAL A 290 12.29 17.45 9.85
C VAL A 290 12.55 18.87 9.33
N SER A 291 11.52 19.71 9.21
CA SER A 291 11.71 21.10 8.79
C SER A 291 12.47 21.95 9.82
N ALA A 292 12.47 21.54 11.10
CA ALA A 292 13.30 22.14 12.14
C ALA A 292 14.76 21.63 12.14
N GLY A 293 15.13 20.75 11.21
CA GLY A 293 16.47 20.18 11.10
C GLY A 293 16.79 19.13 12.17
N ARG A 294 15.78 18.61 12.88
CA ARG A 294 15.96 17.54 13.87
C ARG A 294 16.01 16.17 13.18
N PRO A 295 16.89 15.25 13.63
CA PRO A 295 16.98 13.88 13.11
C PRO A 295 15.65 13.14 13.26
N LEU A 296 15.41 12.17 12.37
CA LEU A 296 14.36 11.18 12.61
C LEU A 296 14.85 10.22 13.70
N GLU A 297 13.94 9.70 14.52
CA GLU A 297 14.30 8.68 15.51
C GLU A 297 14.02 7.27 15.00
N LEU A 298 13.48 7.11 13.79
CA LEU A 298 13.12 5.83 13.20
C LEU A 298 13.68 5.74 11.79
N ASP A 299 14.03 4.52 11.38
CA ASP A 299 14.50 4.23 10.02
C ASP A 299 13.78 3.00 9.45
N GLN A 300 13.74 2.91 8.13
CA GLN A 300 12.91 1.98 7.35
C GLN A 300 13.07 0.49 7.67
N PRO A 301 14.22 -0.03 8.13
CA PRO A 301 14.29 -1.41 8.59
C PRO A 301 13.27 -1.72 9.69
N LEU A 302 13.03 -0.80 10.66
CA LEU A 302 12.04 -1.01 11.72
C LEU A 302 10.60 -1.03 11.17
N LEU A 303 10.32 -0.20 10.17
CA LEU A 303 9.01 -0.21 9.50
C LEU A 303 8.75 -1.55 8.83
N ILE A 304 9.73 -2.06 8.07
CA ILE A 304 9.62 -3.37 7.41
C ILE A 304 9.44 -4.46 8.47
N ALA A 305 10.26 -4.44 9.53
CA ALA A 305 10.21 -5.39 10.63
C ALA A 305 8.83 -5.49 11.30
N LEU A 306 8.04 -4.40 11.35
CA LEU A 306 6.67 -4.44 11.87
C LEU A 306 5.77 -5.46 11.17
N SER A 307 6.12 -5.91 9.96
CA SER A 307 5.36 -6.97 9.27
C SER A 307 5.79 -8.39 9.65
N ALA A 308 6.93 -8.59 10.30
CA ALA A 308 7.44 -9.91 10.66
C ALA A 308 6.46 -10.72 11.53
N PRO A 309 6.37 -12.05 11.34
CA PRO A 309 7.14 -12.87 10.41
C PRO A 309 6.53 -12.99 9.00
N ARG A 310 5.57 -12.13 8.63
CA ARG A 310 4.85 -12.28 7.35
C ARG A 310 5.77 -12.01 6.15
N PRO A 311 5.52 -12.64 5.00
CA PRO A 311 6.25 -12.40 3.75
C PRO A 311 6.28 -10.91 3.32
N ILE A 312 7.46 -10.44 2.93
CA ILE A 312 7.66 -9.09 2.36
C ILE A 312 8.51 -9.19 1.08
N TYR A 313 8.03 -8.53 0.03
CA TYR A 313 8.75 -8.33 -1.22
C TYR A 313 9.10 -6.85 -1.39
N VAL A 314 10.37 -6.53 -1.61
CA VAL A 314 10.79 -5.19 -2.06
C VAL A 314 11.32 -5.26 -3.49
N SER A 315 10.96 -4.30 -4.33
CA SER A 315 11.40 -4.29 -5.74
C SER A 315 11.84 -2.88 -6.12
N SER A 316 12.94 -2.79 -6.86
CA SER A 316 13.51 -1.53 -7.32
C SER A 316 13.76 -1.52 -8.82
N ALA A 317 14.05 -0.35 -9.40
CA ALA A 317 14.41 -0.19 -10.81
C ALA A 317 15.78 0.50 -10.97
N THR A 318 16.58 0.07 -11.96
CA THR A 318 17.98 0.52 -12.11
C THR A 318 18.16 2.01 -12.38
N GLU A 319 17.22 2.66 -13.07
CA GLU A 319 17.26 4.10 -13.36
C GLU A 319 16.50 4.93 -12.31
N ASP A 320 15.90 4.30 -11.30
CA ASP A 320 15.14 4.98 -10.26
C ASP A 320 16.02 5.48 -9.11
N LEU A 321 17.01 6.29 -9.45
CA LEU A 321 17.98 6.83 -8.50
C LEU A 321 17.33 7.70 -7.40
N TRP A 322 16.10 8.17 -7.63
CA TRP A 322 15.35 8.96 -6.66
C TRP A 322 14.79 8.10 -5.52
N ALA A 323 14.47 6.83 -5.78
CA ALA A 323 13.99 5.90 -4.75
C ALA A 323 15.13 5.17 -4.00
N ASP A 324 16.39 5.39 -4.37
CA ASP A 324 17.55 4.75 -3.74
C ASP A 324 17.44 3.20 -3.67
N PRO A 325 17.54 2.49 -4.82
CA PRO A 325 17.42 1.03 -4.88
C PRO A 325 18.34 0.27 -3.91
N GLU A 326 19.57 0.76 -3.72
CA GLU A 326 20.51 0.20 -2.75
C GLU A 326 20.02 0.38 -1.32
N GLY A 327 19.46 1.56 -1.00
CA GLY A 327 18.83 1.83 0.29
C GLY A 327 17.60 0.96 0.54
N GLU A 328 16.81 0.67 -0.49
CA GLU A 328 15.65 -0.24 -0.37
C GLU A 328 16.08 -1.67 -0.05
N LEU A 329 17.10 -2.20 -0.74
CA LEU A 329 17.65 -3.53 -0.43
C LEU A 329 18.30 -3.56 0.96
N ALA A 330 19.10 -2.54 1.28
CA ALA A 330 19.81 -2.48 2.56
C ALA A 330 18.82 -2.45 3.74
N SER A 331 17.69 -1.75 3.61
CA SER A 331 16.67 -1.76 4.64
C SER A 331 16.03 -3.12 4.83
N LEU A 332 15.67 -3.80 3.73
CA LEU A 332 15.08 -5.14 3.78
C LEU A 332 16.07 -6.14 4.40
N ALA A 333 17.34 -6.07 4.02
CA ALA A 333 18.40 -6.92 4.54
C ALA A 333 18.62 -6.71 6.04
N GLU A 334 18.63 -5.47 6.53
CA GLU A 334 18.74 -5.20 7.98
C GLU A 334 17.49 -5.67 8.74
N ALA A 335 16.29 -5.42 8.19
CA ALA A 335 15.04 -5.89 8.79
C ALA A 335 14.97 -7.43 8.88
N SER A 336 15.64 -8.14 7.97
CA SER A 336 15.61 -9.61 7.92
C SER A 336 16.12 -10.31 9.18
N ARG A 337 16.89 -9.61 10.02
CA ARG A 337 17.31 -10.09 11.35
C ARG A 337 16.13 -10.49 12.23
N VAL A 338 15.00 -9.78 12.09
CA VAL A 338 13.77 -10.11 12.83
C VAL A 338 13.18 -11.43 12.35
N TRP A 339 13.11 -11.64 11.05
CA TRP A 339 12.66 -12.91 10.44
C TRP A 339 13.56 -14.08 10.85
N GLN A 340 14.87 -13.86 10.93
CA GLN A 340 15.82 -14.89 11.39
C GLN A 340 15.53 -15.37 12.80
N TRP A 341 15.03 -14.51 13.69
CA TRP A 341 14.61 -14.98 15.02
C TRP A 341 13.34 -15.86 14.99
N TYR A 342 12.53 -15.77 13.94
CA TYR A 342 11.41 -16.66 13.66
C TYR A 342 11.84 -17.93 12.88
N GLY A 343 13.13 -18.11 12.62
CA GLY A 343 13.67 -19.29 11.93
C GLY A 343 13.71 -19.19 10.40
N ASP A 344 13.45 -18.01 9.85
CA ASP A 344 13.61 -17.72 8.43
C ASP A 344 15.09 -17.55 8.05
N ALA A 345 15.47 -17.86 6.81
CA ALA A 345 16.85 -17.71 6.34
C ALA A 345 17.30 -16.23 6.22
N GLY A 346 16.36 -15.30 6.10
CA GLY A 346 16.61 -13.89 5.83
C GLY A 346 17.12 -13.65 4.41
N ILE A 347 17.60 -12.43 4.16
CA ILE A 347 18.04 -12.01 2.83
C ILE A 347 19.38 -11.25 2.91
N SER A 348 20.26 -11.50 1.94
CA SER A 348 21.55 -10.83 1.86
C SER A 348 21.43 -9.40 1.32
N ASN A 349 22.32 -8.50 1.74
CA ASN A 349 22.49 -7.18 1.14
C ASN A 349 23.38 -7.19 -0.13
N ALA A 350 23.36 -8.30 -0.89
CA ALA A 350 24.13 -8.41 -2.13
C ALA A 350 23.33 -7.78 -3.28
N PHE A 351 23.66 -6.55 -3.65
CA PHE A 351 22.95 -5.81 -4.68
C PHE A 351 22.99 -6.58 -6.02
N PRO A 352 21.84 -6.98 -6.58
CA PRO A 352 21.82 -7.83 -7.77
C PRO A 352 22.15 -7.03 -9.03
N GLU A 353 22.64 -7.72 -10.06
CA GLU A 353 22.74 -7.17 -11.42
C GLU A 353 21.34 -6.78 -11.95
N PRO A 354 21.25 -5.90 -12.98
CA PRO A 354 19.99 -5.59 -13.65
C PRO A 354 19.19 -6.84 -14.07
N ASN A 355 17.89 -6.84 -13.77
CA ASN A 355 16.96 -7.96 -13.88
C ASN A 355 17.30 -9.18 -12.99
N GLY A 356 18.21 -9.02 -12.04
CA GLY A 356 18.52 -10.00 -11.02
C GLY A 356 17.51 -9.99 -9.87
N ARG A 357 17.39 -11.13 -9.20
CA ARG A 357 16.50 -11.33 -8.04
C ARG A 357 17.22 -12.03 -6.90
N LEU A 358 16.80 -11.72 -5.68
CA LEU A 358 17.21 -12.35 -4.44
C LEU A 358 15.99 -13.05 -3.84
N HIS A 359 15.85 -14.34 -4.13
CA HIS A 359 14.78 -15.21 -3.61
C HIS A 359 15.46 -16.39 -2.88
N PRO A 360 16.00 -16.18 -1.67
CA PRO A 360 16.74 -17.24 -0.97
C PRO A 360 15.83 -18.40 -0.57
N ASP A 361 16.34 -19.62 -0.68
CA ASP A 361 15.64 -20.80 -0.18
C ASP A 361 15.47 -20.73 1.34
N GLY A 362 14.26 -21.01 1.83
CA GLY A 362 13.94 -20.93 3.26
C GLY A 362 13.70 -19.50 3.78
N SER A 363 13.56 -18.52 2.88
CA SER A 363 13.18 -17.14 3.22
C SER A 363 11.84 -16.76 2.57
N VAL A 364 10.97 -16.12 3.35
CA VAL A 364 9.76 -15.46 2.83
C VAL A 364 10.03 -14.03 2.35
N LEU A 365 11.23 -13.51 2.60
CA LEU A 365 11.69 -12.21 2.10
C LEU A 365 12.26 -12.36 0.69
N ALA A 366 11.92 -11.40 -0.17
CA ALA A 366 12.40 -11.37 -1.54
C ALA A 366 12.71 -9.95 -2.04
N TYR A 367 13.69 -9.87 -2.93
CA TYR A 367 14.03 -8.64 -3.63
C TYR A 367 14.26 -8.86 -5.13
N HIS A 368 13.99 -7.86 -5.97
CA HIS A 368 14.54 -7.81 -7.33
C HIS A 368 14.90 -6.39 -7.75
N LEU A 369 15.82 -6.29 -8.71
CA LEU A 369 16.18 -5.06 -9.39
C LEU A 369 15.84 -5.17 -10.87
N ARG A 370 14.78 -4.49 -11.33
CA ARG A 370 14.39 -4.48 -12.74
C ARG A 370 15.18 -3.43 -13.51
N GLU A 371 15.57 -3.73 -14.75
CA GLU A 371 16.12 -2.72 -15.63
C GLU A 371 15.08 -1.63 -16.01
N GLY A 372 15.50 -0.38 -15.99
CA GLY A 372 14.74 0.76 -16.49
C GLY A 372 14.22 1.69 -15.39
N LYS A 373 13.15 2.41 -15.69
CA LYS A 373 12.66 3.57 -14.91
C LYS A 373 11.69 3.20 -13.79
N HIS A 374 11.37 4.22 -12.97
CA HIS A 374 10.36 4.22 -11.91
C HIS A 374 8.97 3.82 -12.44
N ASP A 375 8.63 2.55 -12.30
CA ASP A 375 7.45 1.96 -12.96
C ASP A 375 7.05 0.61 -12.37
N VAL A 376 5.92 0.08 -12.84
CA VAL A 376 5.56 -1.35 -12.72
C VAL A 376 5.50 -1.94 -14.14
N GLN A 377 6.19 -3.05 -14.36
CA GLN A 377 6.24 -3.78 -15.62
C GLN A 377 5.75 -5.23 -15.44
N PRO A 378 5.40 -5.93 -16.53
CA PRO A 378 5.11 -7.37 -16.49
C PRO A 378 6.23 -8.21 -15.85
N PHE A 379 7.49 -7.77 -15.97
CA PHE A 379 8.61 -8.40 -15.25
C PHE A 379 8.42 -8.36 -13.73
N ASP A 380 7.92 -7.26 -13.17
CA ASP A 380 7.71 -7.11 -11.74
C ASP A 380 6.60 -8.08 -11.28
N TRP A 381 5.47 -8.09 -12.00
CA TRP A 381 4.36 -9.02 -11.75
C TRP A 381 4.77 -10.48 -11.84
N ALA A 382 5.55 -10.87 -12.86
CA ALA A 382 6.04 -12.24 -12.98
C ALA A 382 6.84 -12.68 -11.74
N ASN A 383 7.73 -11.81 -11.23
CA ASN A 383 8.51 -12.10 -10.02
C ASN A 383 7.63 -12.14 -8.76
N TRP A 384 6.63 -11.27 -8.64
CA TRP A 384 5.70 -11.27 -7.51
C TRP A 384 4.81 -12.52 -7.50
N LEU A 385 4.33 -12.96 -8.67
CA LEU A 385 3.54 -14.18 -8.80
C LEU A 385 4.37 -15.42 -8.48
N ASP A 386 5.61 -15.50 -8.96
CA ASP A 386 6.52 -16.60 -8.63
C ASP A 386 6.83 -16.67 -7.12
N TRP A 387 6.97 -15.52 -6.47
CA TRP A 387 7.13 -15.45 -5.02
C TRP A 387 5.85 -15.81 -4.26
N ALA A 388 4.69 -15.36 -4.74
CA ALA A 388 3.40 -15.67 -4.14
C ALA A 388 3.08 -17.18 -4.21
N ASP A 389 3.41 -17.84 -5.33
CA ASP A 389 3.26 -19.29 -5.49
C ASP A 389 4.09 -20.05 -4.43
N ARG A 390 5.36 -19.65 -4.27
CA ARG A 390 6.24 -20.24 -3.23
C ARG A 390 5.71 -20.00 -1.82
N THR A 391 5.21 -18.81 -1.56
CA THR A 391 4.75 -18.36 -0.24
C THR A 391 3.46 -19.06 0.18
N TRP A 392 2.54 -19.29 -0.76
CA TRP A 392 1.24 -19.90 -0.50
C TRP A 392 1.13 -21.36 -0.95
N GLY A 393 2.24 -21.97 -1.36
CA GLY A 393 2.36 -23.40 -1.65
C GLY A 393 1.56 -23.86 -2.86
N ARG A 394 1.61 -23.10 -3.96
CA ARG A 394 0.92 -23.40 -5.23
C ARG A 394 1.83 -23.99 -6.30
#